data_AF-A0A7G7BHP7-F1
#
_entry.id   AF-A0A7G7BHP7-F1
#
_cell.length_a   1.000
_cell.length_b   1.000
_cell.length_c   1.000
_cell.angle_alpha   90.00
_cell.angle_beta   90.00
_cell.angle_gamma   90.00
#
_symmetry.space_group_name_H-M   'P 1'
#
loop_
_entity.id
_entity.type
_entity.pdbx_description
1 polymer ?
#
loop_
_entity_poly.entity_id
_entity_poly.type
_entity_poly.pdbx_seq_one_letter_code
_entity_poly.pdbx_strand_id
1 'polypeptide(L)' 'MVTSEDIGHRVEDGAGRIGILRDVIRDYEDPSDPPGERRKRPTAFVWPEGGGREWTVPLDGVKRAP' A
#
# COMPACT_ATOMS: atom_id res chain seq x y z
N MET A 1 -5.74 6.63 9.28
CA MET A 1 -4.91 5.42 9.15
C MET A 1 -5.74 4.38 8.44
N VAL A 2 -5.24 3.87 7.31
CA VAL A 2 -5.94 2.85 6.52
C VAL A 2 -5.75 1.48 7.19
N THR A 3 -6.78 0.64 7.15
CA THR A 3 -6.76 -0.71 7.73
C THR A 3 -7.25 -1.74 6.71
N SER A 4 -7.23 -3.02 7.09
CA SER A 4 -7.83 -4.10 6.29
C SER A 4 -9.34 -3.90 6.06
N GLU A 5 -10.03 -3.13 6.91
CA GLU A 5 -11.46 -2.80 6.73
C GLU A 5 -11.70 -1.85 5.56
N ASP A 6 -10.68 -1.12 5.14
CA ASP A 6 -10.74 -0.20 4.01
C ASP A 6 -10.42 -0.90 2.67
N ILE A 7 -10.21 -2.22 2.65
CA ILE A 7 -9.97 -2.96 1.40
C ILE A 7 -11.16 -2.76 0.46
N GLY A 8 -10.87 -2.50 -0.82
CA GLY A 8 -11.87 -2.15 -1.83
C GLY A 8 -12.22 -0.66 -1.88
N HIS A 9 -11.75 0.17 -0.94
CA HIS A 9 -11.98 1.61 -0.96
C HIS A 9 -10.84 2.36 -1.64
N ARG A 10 -11.15 3.58 -2.09
CA ARG A 10 -10.15 4.51 -2.65
C ARG A 10 -9.23 5.01 -1.54
N VAL A 11 -7.94 4.97 -1.82
CA VAL A 11 -6.87 5.46 -0.96
C VAL A 11 -5.93 6.36 -1.75
N GLU A 12 -5.35 7.34 -1.07
CA GLU A 12 -4.38 8.27 -1.62
C GLU A 12 -3.05 8.10 -0.86
N ASP A 13 -1.94 8.02 -1.59
CA ASP A 13 -0.60 8.01 -1.01
C ASP A 13 -0.02 9.41 -0.81
N GLY A 14 1.13 9.51 -0.13
CA GLY A 14 1.83 10.77 0.11
C GLY A 14 2.32 11.48 -1.16
N ALA A 15 2.30 10.83 -2.33
CA ALA A 15 2.62 11.43 -3.62
C ALA A 15 1.36 11.93 -4.38
N GLY A 16 0.17 11.79 -3.79
CA GLY A 16 -1.10 12.19 -4.39
C GLY A 16 -1.64 11.19 -5.41
N ARG A 17 -1.11 9.96 -5.46
CA ARG A 17 -1.64 8.89 -6.34
C ARG A 17 -2.84 8.26 -5.67
N ILE A 18 -3.94 8.13 -6.42
CA ILE A 18 -5.18 7.52 -5.96
C ILE A 18 -5.33 6.13 -6.60
N GLY A 19 -5.71 5.15 -5.78
CA GLY A 19 -6.08 3.82 -6.24
C GLY A 19 -6.96 3.09 -5.24
N ILE A 20 -7.32 1.85 -5.54
CA ILE A 20 -8.13 0.99 -4.68
C ILE A 20 -7.21 0.18 -3.76
N LEU A 21 -7.46 0.24 -2.46
CA LEU A 21 -6.75 -0.59 -1.51
C LEU A 21 -7.06 -2.06 -1.78
N ARG A 22 -6.02 -2.85 -2.07
CA ARG A 22 -6.15 -4.26 -2.38
C ARG A 22 -5.85 -5.13 -1.17
N ASP A 23 -4.82 -4.78 -0.40
CA ASP A 23 -4.42 -5.52 0.79
C ASP A 23 -3.60 -4.64 1.75
N VAL A 24 -3.51 -5.06 3.01
CA VAL A 24 -2.68 -4.44 4.05
C VAL A 24 -1.94 -5.54 4.82
N ILE A 25 -0.62 -5.56 4.69
CA ILE A 25 0.25 -6.53 5.37
C ILE A 25 1.11 -5.79 6.40
N ARG A 26 0.93 -6.09 7.68
CA ARG A 26 1.61 -5.36 8.78
C ARG A 26 3.10 -5.66 8.89
N ASP A 27 3.51 -6.85 8.48
CA ASP A 27 4.89 -7.32 8.56
C ASP A 27 5.43 -7.74 7.20
N TYR A 28 5.08 -7.00 6.14
CA TYR A 28 5.57 -7.25 4.79
C TYR A 28 7.08 -7.10 4.72
N GLU A 29 7.73 -8.05 4.05
CA GLU A 29 9.15 -8.01 3.72
C GLU A 29 9.28 -7.85 2.20
N ASP A 30 9.87 -6.74 1.74
CA ASP A 30 9.99 -6.50 0.31
C ASP A 30 10.98 -7.50 -0.31
N PRO A 31 10.55 -8.38 -1.24
CA PRO A 31 11.45 -9.32 -1.87
C PRO A 31 12.47 -8.63 -2.79
N SER A 32 12.25 -7.37 -3.16
CA SER A 32 13.20 -6.56 -3.93
C SER A 32 14.38 -6.08 -3.08
N ASP A 33 14.20 -6.00 -1.75
CA ASP A 33 15.31 -5.71 -0.83
C ASP A 33 16.26 -6.93 -0.77
N PRO A 34 17.59 -6.71 -0.63
CA PRO A 34 18.56 -7.78 -0.43
C PRO A 34 18.21 -8.62 0.80
N PRO A 35 18.45 -9.95 0.79
CA PRO A 35 18.03 -10.84 1.89
C PRO A 35 18.50 -10.43 3.29
N GLY A 36 19.69 -9.81 3.41
CA GLY A 36 20.23 -9.33 4.69
C GLY A 36 19.68 -7.97 5.13
N GLU A 37 18.97 -7.26 4.26
CA GLU A 37 18.46 -5.90 4.48
C GLU A 37 16.92 -5.84 4.51
N ARG A 38 16.25 -6.94 4.14
CA ARG A 38 14.81 -7.11 4.28
C ARG A 38 14.38 -6.86 5.71
N ARG A 39 13.42 -5.96 5.87
CA ARG A 39 12.81 -5.64 7.17
C ARG A 39 11.31 -5.65 7.02
N LYS A 40 10.65 -6.25 8.01
CA LYS A 40 9.20 -6.22 8.17
C LYS A 40 8.72 -4.78 8.33
N ARG A 41 7.82 -4.35 7.45
CA ARG A 41 7.22 -3.00 7.46
C ARG A 41 5.73 -3.06 7.13
N PRO A 42 4.88 -2.33 7.86
CA PRO A 42 3.48 -2.21 7.50
C PRO A 42 3.33 -1.57 6.12
N THR A 43 2.72 -2.32 5.20
CA THR A 43 2.66 -1.97 3.78
C THR A 43 1.25 -2.18 3.26
N ALA A 44 0.74 -1.19 2.52
CA ALA A 44 -0.50 -1.26 1.78
C ALA A 44 -0.21 -1.53 0.30
N PHE A 45 -1.05 -2.36 -0.31
CA PHE A 45 -1.03 -2.69 -1.73
C PHE A 45 -2.18 -1.97 -2.41
N VAL A 46 -1.88 -1.19 -3.44
CA VAL A 46 -2.85 -0.29 -4.07
C VAL A 46 -2.90 -0.54 -5.57
N TRP A 47 -4.13 -0.77 -6.06
CA TRP A 47 -4.39 -0.98 -7.47
C TRP A 47 -4.84 0.33 -8.14
N PRO A 48 -4.26 0.73 -9.30
CA PRO A 48 -4.70 1.93 -10.01
C PRO A 48 -6.12 1.77 -10.57
N GLU A 49 -6.98 2.76 -10.39
CA GLU A 49 -8.35 2.75 -10.94
C GLU A 49 -8.37 2.73 -12.47
N GLY A 50 -7.42 3.40 -13.12
CA GLY A 50 -7.28 3.44 -14.57
C GLY A 50 -6.64 2.19 -15.18
N GLY A 51 -6.38 1.15 -14.38
CA GLY A 51 -5.53 0.03 -14.77
C GLY A 51 -4.04 0.40 -14.75
N GLY A 52 -3.18 -0.61 -14.82
CA GLY A 52 -1.74 -0.45 -14.72
C GLY A 52 -1.11 -1.39 -13.69
N ARG A 53 0.03 -0.99 -13.15
CA ARG A 53 0.79 -1.79 -12.19
C ARG A 53 0.42 -1.40 -10.77
N GLU A 54 0.06 -2.40 -9.97
CA GLU A 54 -0.05 -2.27 -8.52
C GLU A 54 1.23 -1.66 -7.93
N TRP A 55 1.07 -0.82 -6.92
CA TRP A 55 2.20 -0.33 -6.15
C TRP A 55 2.00 -0.56 -4.66
N THR A 56 3.13 -0.68 -3.98
CA THR A 56 3.19 -0.73 -2.52
C THR A 56 3.46 0.66 -1.96
N VAL A 57 2.89 0.93 -0.79
CA VAL A 57 3.11 2.17 -0.04
C VAL A 57 3.20 1.84 1.45
N PRO A 58 4.12 2.48 2.22
CA PRO A 58 4.12 2.36 3.67
C PRO A 58 2.76 2.77 4.25
N LEU A 59 2.26 2.03 5.24
CA LEU A 59 0.91 2.24 5.78
C LEU A 59 0.72 3.64 6.40
N ASP A 60 1.80 4.25 6.91
CA ASP A 60 1.78 5.61 7.46
C ASP A 60 1.64 6.69 6.37
N GLY A 61 2.06 6.37 5.13
CA GLY A 61 2.01 7.25 3.98
C GLY A 61 0.75 7.13 3.13
N VAL A 62 -0.30 6.46 3.63
CA VAL A 62 -1.56 6.25 2.91
C VAL A 62 -2.77 6.63 3.76
N LYS A 63 -3.74 7.29 3.13
CA LYS A 63 -4.99 7.74 3.76
C LYS A 63 -6.19 7.38 2.87
N ARG A 64 -7.38 7.36 3.47
CA ARG A 64 -8.63 7.18 2.72
C ARG A 64 -8.86 8.41 1.84
N ALA A 65 -9.12 8.16 0.56
CA ALA A 65 -9.48 9.19 -0.39
C ALA A 65 -10.98 9.54 -0.22
N PRO A 66 -11.38 10.79 -0.55
CA PRO A 66 -12.78 11.22 -0.50
C PRO A 66 -13.67 10.47 -1.50
#